data_AF-A0A973JD20-F1
#
_entry.id   AF-A0A973JD20-F1
#
_cell.length_a   1.000
_cell.length_b   1.000
_cell.length_c   1.000
_cell.angle_alpha   90.00
_cell.angle_beta   90.00
_cell.angle_gamma   90.00
#
_symmetry.space_group_name_H-M   'P 1'
#
loop_
_entity.id
_entity.type
_entity.pdbx_description
1 polymer ?
#
loop_
_entity_poly.entity_id
_entity_poly.type
_entity_poly.pdbx_seq_one_letter_code
_entity_poly.pdbx_strand_id
1 'polypeptide(L)'
;MDKNFLEFWGNCLLNAAKGQERLDEMTRWFREGFKGFEEQMSLFRKCYGLDRESESSPHYMEMWSKAVSDFQNSYKELLGLMGLVPKEEYLALAEKYEALKETLASKDETIRHLKMKSTTGEIDQGEVVKGFDSLMKNQAEQFQEVMKSLGQLYEESAHKKKAKK
;
A
#
# COMPACT_ATOMS: atom_id res chain seq x y z
N MET A 1 -17.38 -15.30 22.98
CA MET A 1 -17.07 -14.72 24.29
C MET A 1 -17.50 -15.75 25.32
N ASP A 2 -16.69 -15.99 26.33
CA ASP A 2 -16.99 -16.95 27.39
C ASP A 2 -17.96 -16.37 28.44
N LYS A 3 -18.63 -17.27 29.16
CA LYS A 3 -19.63 -16.90 30.17
C LYS A 3 -19.03 -16.05 31.30
N ASN A 4 -17.83 -16.37 31.75
CA ASN A 4 -17.21 -15.72 32.89
C ASN A 4 -16.84 -14.26 32.54
N PHE A 5 -16.42 -14.03 31.29
CA PHE A 5 -16.22 -12.67 30.76
C PHE A 5 -17.52 -11.84 30.76
N LEU A 6 -18.64 -12.42 30.31
CA LEU A 6 -19.93 -11.74 30.32
C LEU A 6 -20.44 -11.49 31.75
N GLU A 7 -20.20 -12.43 32.66
CA GLU A 7 -20.54 -12.30 34.08
C GLU A 7 -19.69 -11.21 34.76
N PHE A 8 -18.40 -11.13 34.43
CA PHE A 8 -17.52 -10.05 34.86
C PHE A 8 -18.05 -8.69 34.42
N TRP A 9 -18.29 -8.50 33.12
CA TRP A 9 -18.81 -7.23 32.59
C TRP A 9 -20.21 -6.90 33.08
N GLY A 10 -21.09 -7.90 33.23
CA GLY A 10 -22.41 -7.73 33.80
C GLY A 10 -22.35 -7.19 35.23
N ASN A 11 -21.48 -7.76 36.07
CA ASN A 11 -21.28 -7.29 37.43
C ASN A 11 -20.64 -5.90 37.48
N CYS A 12 -19.62 -5.62 36.65
CA CYS A 12 -19.02 -4.28 36.55
C CYS A 12 -20.08 -3.22 36.18
N LEU A 13 -20.86 -3.45 35.11
CA LEU A 13 -21.87 -2.50 34.66
C LEU A 13 -23.01 -2.31 35.68
N LEU A 14 -23.39 -3.38 36.39
CA LEU A 14 -24.39 -3.29 37.45
C LEU A 14 -23.87 -2.50 38.66
N ASN A 15 -22.60 -2.64 39.02
CA ASN A 15 -21.98 -1.87 40.11
C ASN A 15 -21.87 -0.38 39.73
N ALA A 16 -21.48 -0.08 38.49
CA ALA A 16 -21.50 1.28 37.95
C ALA A 16 -22.92 1.88 37.96
N ALA A 17 -23.93 1.12 37.53
CA ALA A 17 -25.32 1.58 37.52
C ALA A 17 -25.88 1.86 38.93
N LYS A 18 -25.41 1.13 39.95
CA LYS A 18 -25.78 1.35 41.36
C LYS A 18 -25.06 2.55 42.00
N GLY A 19 -24.21 3.25 41.25
CA GLY A 19 -23.46 4.41 41.72
C GLY A 19 -22.29 4.07 42.64
N GLN A 20 -21.88 2.78 42.70
CA GLN A 20 -20.65 2.37 43.38
C GLN A 20 -19.40 2.71 42.55
N GLU A 21 -19.55 2.85 41.24
CA GLU A 21 -18.46 3.16 40.30
C GLU A 21 -18.83 4.42 39.50
N ARG A 22 -17.98 5.44 39.51
CA ARG A 22 -18.24 6.71 38.81
C ARG A 22 -17.89 6.57 37.32
N LEU A 23 -18.63 7.24 36.42
CA LEU A 23 -18.29 7.32 34.98
C LEU A 23 -16.86 7.83 34.74
N ASP A 24 -16.35 8.66 35.65
CA ASP A 24 -14.96 9.14 35.65
C ASP A 24 -13.95 8.00 35.88
N GLU A 25 -14.30 6.99 36.68
CA GLU A 25 -13.47 5.80 36.93
C GLU A 25 -13.44 4.88 35.72
N MET A 26 -14.58 4.67 35.05
CA MET A 26 -14.61 3.97 33.76
C MET A 26 -13.75 4.68 32.71
N THR A 27 -13.87 6.00 32.60
CA THR A 27 -13.09 6.79 31.64
C THR A 27 -11.60 6.71 31.95
N ARG A 28 -11.23 6.73 33.24
CA ARG A 28 -9.86 6.52 33.69
C ARG A 28 -9.35 5.12 33.35
N TRP A 29 -10.16 4.06 33.49
CA TRP A 29 -9.74 2.71 33.10
C TRP A 29 -9.46 2.57 31.61
N PHE A 30 -10.30 3.17 30.77
CA PHE A 30 -10.08 3.19 29.33
C PHE A 30 -8.82 3.96 28.93
N ARG A 31 -8.45 5.01 29.68
CA ARG A 31 -7.32 5.90 29.34
C ARG A 31 -5.99 5.49 29.98
N GLU A 32 -6.01 5.06 31.23
CA GLU A 32 -4.81 4.83 32.06
C GLU A 32 -4.63 3.36 32.44
N GLY A 33 -5.53 2.49 32.00
CA GLY A 33 -5.63 1.11 32.45
C GLY A 33 -6.29 1.01 33.83
N PHE A 34 -6.54 -0.22 34.28
CA PHE A 34 -7.13 -0.52 35.59
C PHE A 34 -6.16 -0.14 36.74
N LYS A 35 -6.07 1.15 37.11
CA LYS A 35 -5.45 1.56 38.38
C LYS A 35 -6.51 1.54 39.48
N GLY A 36 -6.25 0.77 40.55
CA GLY A 36 -7.21 0.45 41.62
C GLY A 36 -7.70 -1.00 41.58
N PHE A 37 -6.83 -1.93 41.16
CA PHE A 37 -7.17 -3.27 40.68
C PHE A 37 -7.71 -4.22 41.77
N GLU A 38 -7.68 -3.92 43.07
CA GLU A 38 -8.06 -4.90 44.12
C GLU A 38 -9.50 -5.42 43.96
N GLU A 39 -10.48 -4.53 43.77
CA GLU A 39 -11.89 -4.91 43.68
C GLU A 39 -12.19 -5.63 42.36
N GLN A 40 -11.63 -5.14 41.25
CA GLN A 40 -11.77 -5.79 39.95
C GLN A 40 -10.99 -7.11 39.90
N MET A 41 -9.87 -7.24 40.62
CA MET A 41 -9.15 -8.50 40.78
C MET A 41 -10.00 -9.51 41.53
N SER A 42 -10.63 -9.08 42.63
CA SER A 42 -11.50 -9.93 43.42
C SER A 42 -12.67 -10.43 42.58
N LEU A 43 -13.30 -9.53 41.82
CA LEU A 43 -14.40 -9.90 40.91
C LEU A 43 -13.93 -10.85 39.81
N PHE A 44 -12.79 -10.58 39.18
CA PHE A 44 -12.19 -11.45 38.18
C PHE A 44 -11.93 -12.85 38.74
N ARG A 45 -11.26 -12.93 39.90
CA ARG A 45 -10.98 -14.20 40.58
C ARG A 45 -12.25 -14.98 40.87
N LYS A 46 -13.29 -14.31 41.36
CA LYS A 46 -14.59 -14.93 41.62
C LYS A 46 -15.28 -15.43 40.34
N CYS A 47 -15.30 -14.63 39.28
CA CYS A 47 -15.94 -15.01 38.01
C CYS A 47 -15.24 -16.20 37.34
N TYR A 48 -13.91 -16.31 37.48
CA TYR A 48 -13.12 -17.41 36.93
C TYR A 48 -12.86 -18.55 37.92
N GLY A 49 -13.44 -18.49 39.13
CA GLY A 49 -13.34 -19.55 40.15
C GLY A 49 -11.95 -19.68 40.80
N LEU A 50 -11.10 -18.67 40.66
CA LEU A 50 -9.76 -18.60 41.23
C LEU A 50 -9.77 -18.34 42.75
N ASP A 51 -10.91 -17.92 43.30
CA ASP A 51 -11.11 -17.68 44.73
C ASP A 51 -11.22 -18.97 45.57
N ARG A 52 -11.31 -20.13 44.91
CA ARG A 52 -11.50 -21.44 45.55
C ARG A 52 -10.19 -22.17 45.83
N GLU A 53 -9.07 -21.65 45.35
CA GLU A 53 -7.76 -22.29 45.41
C GLU A 53 -6.71 -21.41 46.07
N SER A 54 -5.74 -22.06 46.72
CA SER A 54 -4.59 -21.37 47.31
C SER A 54 -3.69 -20.84 46.20
N GLU A 55 -3.32 -19.56 46.29
CA GLU A 55 -2.39 -18.88 45.37
C GLU A 55 -1.01 -19.57 45.30
N SER A 56 -0.66 -20.36 46.32
CA SER A 56 0.60 -21.12 46.39
C SER A 56 0.58 -22.47 45.66
N SER A 57 -0.56 -22.88 45.10
CA SER A 57 -0.66 -24.16 44.40
C SER A 57 -0.22 -24.05 42.94
N PRO A 58 0.49 -25.07 42.39
CA PRO A 58 0.78 -25.11 40.95
C PRO A 58 -0.48 -25.08 40.08
N HIS A 59 -1.59 -25.62 40.58
CA HIS A 59 -2.87 -25.65 39.88
C HIS A 59 -3.48 -24.25 39.73
N TYR A 60 -3.36 -23.40 40.75
CA TYR A 60 -3.78 -22.00 40.69
C TYR A 60 -3.10 -21.24 39.56
N MET A 61 -1.80 -21.45 39.34
CA MET A 61 -1.06 -20.79 38.25
C MET A 61 -1.55 -21.23 36.86
N GLU A 62 -1.90 -22.50 36.70
CA GLU A 62 -2.49 -23.02 35.46
C GLU A 62 -3.88 -22.42 35.22
N MET A 63 -4.74 -22.43 36.25
CA MET A 63 -6.07 -21.83 36.19
C MET A 63 -6.00 -20.33 35.90
N TRP A 64 -5.06 -19.62 36.52
CA TRP A 64 -4.80 -18.20 36.28
C TRP A 64 -4.43 -17.92 34.82
N SER A 65 -3.46 -18.67 34.29
CA SER A 65 -3.01 -18.55 32.90
C SER A 65 -4.18 -18.77 31.93
N LYS A 66 -4.98 -19.80 32.18
CA LYS A 66 -6.18 -20.11 31.39
C LYS A 66 -7.21 -18.97 31.48
N ALA A 67 -7.51 -18.49 32.69
CA ALA A 67 -8.48 -17.41 32.90
C ALA A 67 -8.08 -16.13 32.17
N VAL A 68 -6.80 -15.76 32.24
CA VAL A 68 -6.26 -14.59 31.51
C VAL A 68 -6.37 -14.78 30.01
N SER A 69 -6.02 -15.96 29.49
CA SER A 69 -6.12 -16.27 28.06
C SER A 69 -7.56 -16.20 27.55
N ASP A 70 -8.49 -16.82 28.27
CA ASP A 70 -9.92 -16.81 27.94
C ASP A 70 -10.47 -15.37 27.96
N PHE A 71 -10.14 -14.59 28.99
CA PHE A 71 -10.56 -13.19 29.11
C PHE A 71 -10.03 -12.34 27.95
N GLN A 72 -8.75 -12.48 27.59
CA GLN A 72 -8.15 -11.75 26.46
C GLN A 72 -8.82 -12.10 25.14
N ASN A 73 -9.13 -13.37 24.90
CA ASN A 73 -9.82 -13.82 23.69
C ASN A 73 -11.24 -13.25 23.62
N SER A 74 -12.00 -13.33 24.72
CA SER A 74 -13.33 -12.74 24.82
C SER A 74 -13.32 -11.22 24.65
N TYR A 75 -12.31 -10.53 25.18
CA TYR A 75 -12.15 -9.09 24.99
C TYR A 75 -11.92 -8.72 23.52
N LYS A 76 -11.08 -9.48 22.80
CA LYS A 76 -10.88 -9.29 21.35
C LYS A 76 -12.17 -9.52 20.56
N GLU A 77 -12.94 -10.54 20.90
CA GLU A 77 -14.23 -10.80 20.27
C GLU A 77 -15.24 -9.66 20.52
N LEU A 78 -15.27 -9.10 21.72
CA LEU A 78 -16.09 -7.93 22.05
C LEU A 78 -15.69 -6.71 21.20
N LEU A 79 -14.39 -6.43 21.09
CA LEU A 79 -13.89 -5.35 20.24
C LEU A 79 -14.27 -5.56 18.78
N GLY A 80 -14.13 -6.80 18.27
CA GLY A 80 -14.54 -7.17 16.92
C GLY A 80 -16.03 -6.92 16.66
N LEU A 81 -16.90 -7.25 17.61
CA LEU A 81 -18.34 -6.96 17.50
C LEU A 81 -18.65 -5.45 17.44
N MET A 82 -17.87 -4.64 18.15
CA MET A 82 -18.00 -3.18 18.12
C MET A 82 -17.31 -2.53 16.91
N GLY A 83 -16.71 -3.33 16.02
CA GLY A 83 -15.94 -2.84 14.86
C GLY A 83 -14.63 -2.14 15.25
N LEU A 84 -14.14 -2.37 16.47
CA LEU A 84 -12.90 -1.81 16.98
C LEU A 84 -11.74 -2.77 16.65
N VAL A 85 -10.65 -2.22 16.12
CA VAL A 85 -9.42 -2.96 15.85
C VAL A 85 -8.32 -2.58 16.85
N PRO A 86 -7.40 -3.50 17.19
CA PRO A 86 -6.21 -3.17 17.96
C PRO A 86 -5.44 -2.00 17.34
N LYS A 87 -4.86 -1.15 18.18
CA LYS A 87 -4.12 0.04 17.73
C LYS A 87 -2.94 -0.32 16.83
N GLU A 88 -2.27 -1.42 17.13
CA GLU A 88 -1.13 -1.93 16.39
C GLU A 88 -1.52 -2.29 14.95
N GLU A 89 -2.67 -2.95 14.78
CA GLU A 89 -3.21 -3.28 13.46
C GLU A 89 -3.61 -2.01 12.69
N TYR A 90 -4.22 -1.04 13.37
CA TYR A 90 -4.54 0.26 12.78
C TYR A 90 -3.28 1.01 12.32
N LEU A 91 -2.24 1.08 13.16
CA LEU A 91 -0.99 1.76 12.82
C LEU A 91 -0.26 1.07 11.66
N ALA A 92 -0.21 -0.26 11.65
CA ALA A 92 0.37 -1.02 10.55
C ALA A 92 -0.41 -0.80 9.24
N LEU A 93 -1.74 -0.68 9.32
CA LEU A 93 -2.57 -0.35 8.16
C LEU A 93 -2.33 1.09 7.69
N ALA A 94 -2.21 2.04 8.61
CA ALA A 94 -1.92 3.44 8.29
C ALA A 94 -0.56 3.60 7.61
N GLU A 95 0.47 2.89 8.08
CA GLU A 95 1.79 2.87 7.46
C GLU A 95 1.74 2.30 6.03
N LYS A 96 1.05 1.17 5.84
CA LYS A 96 0.84 0.60 4.50
C LYS A 96 0.07 1.55 3.57
N TYR A 97 -0.91 2.27 4.12
CA TYR A 97 -1.69 3.22 3.36
C TYR A 97 -0.83 4.39 2.87
N GLU A 98 0.02 4.96 3.73
CA GLU A 98 0.95 6.02 3.33
C GLU A 98 1.99 5.53 2.31
N ALA A 99 2.56 4.33 2.52
CA ALA A 99 3.49 3.74 1.56
C ALA A 99 2.82 3.51 0.19
N LEU A 100 1.57 3.02 0.19
CA LEU A 100 0.81 2.82 -1.06
C LEU A 100 0.55 4.15 -1.76
N LYS A 101 0.19 5.20 -1.03
CA LYS A 101 -0.04 6.53 -1.57
C LYS A 101 1.22 7.12 -2.22
N GLU A 102 2.39 6.91 -1.62
CA GLU A 102 3.67 7.32 -2.20
C GLU A 102 3.97 6.56 -3.49
N THR A 103 3.77 5.23 -3.52
CA THR A 103 3.96 4.45 -4.75
C THR A 103 3.00 4.85 -5.86
N LEU A 104 1.77 5.24 -5.52
CA LEU A 104 0.76 5.68 -6.47
C LEU A 104 1.16 7.03 -7.08
N ALA A 105 1.61 7.98 -6.25
CA ALA A 105 2.16 9.26 -6.72
C ALA A 105 3.36 9.08 -7.66
N SER A 106 4.31 8.20 -7.29
CA SER A 106 5.48 7.89 -8.13
C SER A 106 5.09 7.24 -9.46
N LYS A 107 4.10 6.33 -9.45
CA LYS A 107 3.57 5.70 -10.67
C LYS A 107 2.84 6.70 -11.54
N ASP A 108 2.03 7.58 -10.97
CA ASP A 108 1.35 8.64 -11.73
C ASP A 108 2.34 9.62 -12.37
N GLU A 109 3.41 9.97 -11.67
CA GLU A 109 4.49 10.78 -12.23
C GLU A 109 5.22 10.06 -13.36
N THR A 110 5.49 8.77 -13.20
CA THR A 110 6.07 7.92 -14.25
C THR A 110 5.16 7.85 -15.47
N ILE A 111 3.86 7.63 -15.28
CA ILE A 111 2.87 7.60 -16.35
C ILE A 111 2.80 8.95 -17.05
N ARG A 112 2.81 10.07 -16.30
CA ARG A 112 2.81 11.42 -16.87
C ARG A 112 4.05 11.67 -17.72
N HIS A 113 5.23 11.28 -17.22
CA HIS A 113 6.49 11.41 -17.93
C HIS A 113 6.54 10.52 -19.19
N LEU A 114 6.04 9.28 -19.12
CA LEU A 114 5.94 8.38 -20.28
C LEU A 114 4.95 8.89 -21.33
N LYS A 115 3.81 9.43 -20.91
CA LYS A 115 2.86 10.10 -21.81
C LYS A 115 3.50 11.31 -22.48
N MET A 116 4.17 12.17 -21.70
CA MET A 116 4.89 13.32 -22.24
C MET A 116 5.93 12.88 -23.27
N LYS A 117 6.78 11.89 -22.97
CA LYS A 117 7.76 11.33 -23.92
C LYS A 117 7.11 10.73 -25.17
N SER A 118 5.96 10.08 -25.04
CA SER A 118 5.24 9.54 -26.20
C SER A 118 4.68 10.66 -27.09
N THR A 119 4.09 11.69 -26.48
CA THR A 119 3.61 12.89 -27.19
C THR A 119 4.77 13.71 -27.78
N THR A 120 5.93 13.75 -27.11
CA THR A 120 7.15 14.38 -27.65
C THR A 120 7.81 13.52 -28.73
N GLY A 121 7.66 12.19 -28.70
CA GLY A 121 8.13 11.26 -29.74
C GLY A 121 7.22 11.18 -30.97
N GLU A 122 5.96 11.61 -30.85
CA GLU A 122 5.06 11.86 -31.99
C GLU A 122 5.43 13.13 -32.77
N ILE A 123 6.25 14.00 -32.18
CA ILE A 123 7.02 15.03 -32.88
C ILE A 123 8.33 14.34 -33.29
N ASP A 124 8.36 13.55 -34.35
CA ASP A 124 8.77 14.09 -35.64
C ASP A 124 8.74 13.00 -36.75
N GLN A 125 7.62 12.31 -36.94
CA GLN A 125 7.49 11.44 -38.12
C GLN A 125 7.42 12.28 -39.42
N GLY A 126 7.04 13.55 -39.31
CA GLY A 126 6.91 14.50 -40.41
C GLY A 126 8.23 15.04 -40.97
N GLU A 127 9.20 15.47 -40.16
CA GLU A 127 10.52 15.88 -40.67
C GLU A 127 11.35 14.68 -41.08
N VAL A 128 11.21 13.51 -40.45
CA VAL A 128 11.86 12.27 -40.93
C VAL A 128 11.41 11.92 -42.36
N VAL A 129 10.11 11.98 -42.65
CA VAL A 129 9.59 11.75 -44.01
C VAL A 129 10.04 12.85 -44.98
N LYS A 130 10.05 14.12 -44.56
CA LYS A 130 10.55 15.23 -45.40
C LYS A 130 12.05 15.13 -45.69
N GLY A 131 12.84 14.68 -44.72
CA GLY A 131 14.27 14.41 -44.86
C GLY A 131 14.53 13.25 -45.83
N PHE A 132 13.67 12.23 -45.82
CA PHE A 132 13.74 11.13 -46.78
C PHE A 132 13.38 11.57 -48.21
N ASP A 133 12.36 12.41 -48.34
CA ASP A 133 11.94 13.00 -49.63
C ASP A 133 13.03 13.88 -50.25
N SER A 134 13.73 14.67 -49.43
CA SER A 134 14.84 15.52 -49.90
C SER A 134 16.07 14.72 -50.29
N LEU A 135 16.39 13.65 -49.54
CA LEU A 135 17.46 12.71 -49.88
C LEU A 135 17.19 11.99 -51.21
N MET A 136 15.96 11.51 -51.43
CA MET A 136 15.55 10.86 -52.68
C MET A 136 15.67 11.81 -53.89
N LYS A 137 15.28 13.08 -53.72
CA LYS A 137 15.44 14.10 -54.77
C LYS A 137 16.90 14.37 -55.09
N ASN A 138 17.74 14.58 -54.08
CA ASN A 138 19.18 14.79 -54.28
C ASN A 138 19.84 13.59 -54.97
N GLN A 139 19.46 12.36 -54.60
CA GLN A 139 20.01 11.16 -55.22
C GLN A 139 19.57 11.01 -56.69
N ALA A 140 18.33 11.36 -57.01
CA ALA A 140 17.83 11.37 -58.39
C ALA A 140 18.55 12.43 -59.26
N GLU A 141 18.80 13.62 -58.70
CA GLU A 141 19.55 14.69 -59.37
C GLU A 141 21.00 14.27 -59.63
N GLN A 142 21.68 13.71 -58.63
CA GLN A 142 23.05 13.19 -58.79
C GLN A 142 23.11 12.07 -59.83
N PHE A 143 22.13 11.17 -59.86
CA PHE A 143 22.07 10.13 -60.89
C PHE A 143 21.88 10.71 -62.28
N GLN A 144 21.01 11.71 -62.44
CA GLN A 144 20.81 12.40 -63.72
C GLN A 144 22.08 13.13 -64.18
N GLU A 145 22.84 13.72 -63.27
CA GLU A 145 24.11 14.39 -63.58
C GLU A 145 25.19 13.40 -64.03
N VAL A 146 25.28 12.24 -63.37
CA VAL A 146 26.16 11.13 -63.80
C VAL A 146 25.76 10.64 -65.20
N MET A 147 24.47 10.43 -65.45
CA MET A 147 24.01 9.99 -66.77
C MET A 147 24.26 11.04 -67.87
N LYS A 148 24.12 12.33 -67.57
CA LYS A 148 24.45 13.42 -68.50
C LYS A 148 25.95 13.46 -68.80
N SER A 149 26.81 13.36 -67.79
CA SER A 149 28.26 13.36 -68.00
C SER A 149 28.73 12.13 -68.78
N LEU A 150 28.15 10.94 -68.53
CA LEU A 150 28.39 9.75 -69.34
C LEU A 150 27.92 9.92 -70.80
N GLY A 151 26.75 10.52 -71.01
CA GLY A 151 26.24 10.83 -72.35
C GLY A 151 27.17 11.77 -73.12
N GLN A 152 27.64 12.84 -72.47
CA GLN A 152 28.59 13.80 -73.05
C GLN A 152 29.93 13.15 -73.40
N LEU A 153 30.50 12.32 -72.51
CA LEU A 153 31.72 11.57 -72.78
C LEU A 153 31.55 10.62 -73.98
N TYR A 154 30.37 10.01 -74.12
CA TYR A 154 30.07 9.14 -75.25
C TYR A 154 29.96 9.92 -76.56
N GLU A 155 29.29 11.07 -76.58
CA GLU A 155 29.18 11.95 -77.75
C GLU A 155 30.55 12.53 -78.17
N GLU A 156 31.38 12.96 -77.22
CA GLU A 156 32.75 13.40 -77.49
C GLU A 156 33.61 12.26 -78.08
N SER A 157 33.44 11.02 -77.58
CA SER A 157 34.14 9.86 -78.12
C SER A 157 33.66 9.47 -79.54
N ALA A 158 32.38 9.69 -79.85
CA ALA A 158 31.79 9.44 -81.17
C ALA A 158 32.22 10.49 -82.21
N HIS A 159 32.34 11.76 -81.81
CA HIS A 159 32.87 12.83 -82.67
C HIS A 159 34.37 12.67 -82.95
N LYS A 160 35.18 12.23 -81.98
CA LYS A 160 36.61 11.92 -82.20
C LYS A 160 36.84 10.73 -83.16
N LYS A 161 35.91 9.77 -83.25
CA LYS A 161 35.98 8.65 -84.22
C LYS A 161 35.61 9.05 -85.65
N LYS A 162 34.75 10.05 -85.86
CA LYS A 162 34.38 10.55 -87.20
C LYS A 162 35.42 11.50 -87.83
N ALA A 163 36.25 12.15 -87.02
CA ALA A 163 37.32 13.04 -87.49
C ALA A 163 38.62 12.32 -87.92
N LYS A 164 38.69 10.99 -87.79
CA LYS A 164 39.86 10.15 -88.13
C LYS A 164 39.62 9.19 -89.31
N LYS A 165 38.56 9.40 -90.09
CA LYS A 165 38.26 8.60 -91.29
C LYS A 165 38.25 9.46 -92.54
#